data_AF-A0A6H1LII7-F1
#
_entry.id   AF-A0A6H1LII7-F1
#
_cell.length_a   1.000
_cell.length_b   1.000
_cell.length_c   1.000
_cell.angle_alpha   90.00
_cell.angle_beta   90.00
_cell.angle_gamma   90.00
#
_symmetry.space_group_name_H-M   'P 1'
#
loop_
_entity.id
_entity.type
_entity.pdbx_description
1 polymer ?
#
loop_
_entity_poly.entity_id
_entity_poly.type
_entity_poly.pdbx_seq_one_letter_code
_entity_poly.pdbx_strand_id
1 'polypeptide(L)'
;MLHPAADSDTPGPYGRRDLAEGLRALGVARGDVVMVHTSLSALGWTTGGPVTLLHALREAVGEPGTLVVPAFTTYLTDPATWVQRPVPRTWWPRIRASLPPFDPDLHPVQPRLGRFPEFVRTLPGARRSAHPLYSLAAAGPAAGALLADHPLPYGMGGRSPLAALARTDAKVLMIGVGWDKCTVLHLAEHLTPYPGRRVHRMHVPSAGQDGSTVWQASDQLVKYEGDYAHIGAEAARTGLVREGAAGRRRSPAVPRRRTRGPGPRLDGEAPGPERLGRGAEHDRRTRGPRHGAVTGGRRDGRRLHPGEPLGRPLRQAPKCRGMTQGGVPA
;
A
#
# COMPACT_ATOMS: atom_id res chain seq x y z
N MET A 1 -17.72 14.85 -4.25
CA MET A 1 -17.94 14.41 -5.64
C MET A 1 -17.40 13.01 -5.85
N LEU A 2 -18.14 12.14 -6.55
CA LEU A 2 -17.72 10.79 -6.93
C LEU A 2 -16.67 10.79 -8.05
N HIS A 3 -16.74 11.78 -8.95
CA HIS A 3 -15.82 11.96 -10.06
C HIS A 3 -15.27 13.39 -10.06
N PRO A 4 -13.94 13.59 -10.18
CA PRO A 4 -13.40 14.90 -10.52
C PRO A 4 -13.83 15.28 -11.94
N ALA A 5 -13.77 16.58 -12.25
CA ALA A 5 -13.84 17.03 -13.64
C ALA A 5 -12.74 16.34 -14.46
N ALA A 6 -13.06 16.01 -15.71
CA ALA A 6 -12.11 15.44 -16.65
C ALA A 6 -11.94 16.40 -17.83
N ASP A 7 -10.70 16.51 -18.30
CA ASP A 7 -10.31 17.18 -19.54
C ASP A 7 -9.85 16.15 -20.58
N SER A 8 -9.39 16.63 -21.74
CA SER A 8 -8.89 15.78 -22.83
C SER A 8 -7.67 14.93 -22.45
N ASP A 9 -6.89 15.36 -21.46
CA ASP A 9 -5.65 14.72 -21.05
C ASP A 9 -5.84 13.76 -19.86
N THR A 10 -7.02 13.80 -19.24
CA THR A 10 -7.37 12.96 -18.11
C THR A 10 -7.34 11.46 -18.52
N PRO A 11 -6.50 10.62 -17.88
CA PRO A 11 -6.47 9.19 -18.18
C PRO A 11 -7.80 8.53 -17.82
N GLY A 12 -8.50 7.94 -18.80
CA GLY A 12 -9.82 7.33 -18.62
C GLY A 12 -10.83 7.76 -19.70
N PRO A 13 -12.09 7.30 -19.66
CA PRO A 13 -12.69 6.57 -18.57
C PRO A 13 -12.22 5.11 -18.51
N TYR A 14 -11.88 4.64 -17.31
CA TYR A 14 -11.62 3.23 -17.05
C TYR A 14 -12.86 2.55 -16.49
N GLY A 15 -13.28 1.47 -17.13
CA GLY A 15 -14.30 0.56 -16.64
C GLY A 15 -13.70 -0.65 -15.92
N ARG A 16 -14.59 -1.49 -15.38
CA ARG A 16 -14.22 -2.72 -14.67
C ARG A 16 -13.26 -3.62 -15.46
N ARG A 17 -13.54 -3.86 -16.75
CA ARG A 17 -12.74 -4.75 -17.60
C ARG A 17 -11.35 -4.18 -17.86
N ASP A 18 -11.25 -2.88 -18.13
CA ASP A 18 -9.98 -2.18 -18.39
C ASP A 18 -9.03 -2.31 -17.20
N LEU A 19 -9.58 -2.18 -15.99
CA LEU A 19 -8.84 -2.35 -14.74
C LEU A 19 -8.49 -3.82 -14.47
N ALA A 20 -9.45 -4.75 -14.62
CA ALA A 20 -9.20 -6.17 -14.37
C ALA A 20 -8.10 -6.74 -15.28
N GLU A 21 -8.06 -6.33 -16.56
CA GLU A 21 -7.02 -6.71 -17.50
C GLU A 21 -5.67 -6.07 -17.17
N GLY A 22 -5.65 -4.81 -16.75
CA GLY A 22 -4.42 -4.15 -16.27
C GLY A 22 -3.85 -4.85 -15.03
N LEU A 23 -4.71 -5.19 -14.06
CA LEU A 23 -4.34 -5.94 -12.85
C LEU A 23 -3.76 -7.33 -13.19
N ARG A 24 -4.39 -8.07 -14.12
CA ARG A 24 -3.86 -9.36 -14.59
C ARG A 24 -2.51 -9.22 -15.30
N ALA A 25 -2.36 -8.18 -16.12
CA ALA A 25 -1.08 -7.88 -16.77
C ALA A 25 0.02 -7.53 -15.76
N LEU A 26 -0.33 -6.93 -14.62
CA LEU A 26 0.59 -6.68 -13.50
C LEU A 26 0.92 -7.97 -12.69
N GLY A 27 0.29 -9.09 -13.02
CA GLY A 27 0.54 -10.39 -12.40
C GLY A 27 -0.42 -10.76 -11.28
N VAL A 28 -1.54 -10.04 -11.11
CA VAL A 28 -2.64 -10.48 -10.24
C VAL A 28 -3.35 -11.66 -10.90
N ALA A 29 -3.49 -12.75 -10.17
CA ALA A 29 -4.04 -14.01 -10.63
C ALA A 29 -5.17 -14.48 -9.72
N ARG A 30 -5.97 -15.41 -10.23
CA ARG A 30 -7.04 -16.05 -9.47
C ARG A 30 -6.47 -16.78 -8.26
N GLY A 31 -7.08 -16.57 -7.09
CA GLY A 31 -6.66 -17.17 -5.81
C GLY A 31 -5.62 -16.37 -5.05
N ASP A 32 -5.11 -15.26 -5.60
CA ASP A 32 -4.12 -14.45 -4.91
C ASP A 32 -4.67 -13.83 -3.61
N VAL A 33 -3.78 -13.72 -2.63
CA VAL A 33 -3.92 -12.76 -1.52
C VAL A 33 -3.22 -11.47 -1.94
N VAL A 34 -3.93 -10.34 -2.00
CA VAL A 34 -3.37 -9.07 -2.47
C VAL A 34 -3.57 -7.98 -1.43
N MET A 35 -2.46 -7.46 -0.89
CA MET A 35 -2.46 -6.24 -0.08
C MET A 35 -2.46 -5.01 -1.00
N VAL A 36 -3.45 -4.14 -0.86
CA VAL A 36 -3.68 -3.03 -1.78
C VAL A 36 -3.40 -1.68 -1.10
N HIS A 37 -2.50 -0.90 -1.70
CA HIS A 37 -2.31 0.51 -1.40
C HIS A 37 -2.74 1.33 -2.60
N THR A 38 -3.56 2.37 -2.40
CA THR A 38 -4.15 3.10 -3.52
C THR A 38 -4.21 4.60 -3.31
N SER A 39 -4.01 5.34 -4.39
CA SER A 39 -4.48 6.69 -4.58
C SER A 39 -5.50 6.69 -5.72
N LEU A 40 -6.79 6.84 -5.39
CA LEU A 40 -7.86 6.79 -6.39
C LEU A 40 -7.76 7.91 -7.42
N SER A 41 -7.25 9.09 -7.03
CA SER A 41 -7.04 10.20 -7.97
C SER A 41 -5.94 9.90 -8.98
N ALA A 42 -4.89 9.16 -8.58
CA ALA A 42 -3.78 8.80 -9.45
C ALA A 42 -4.08 7.61 -10.39
N LEU A 43 -5.19 6.87 -10.15
CA LEU A 43 -5.65 5.81 -11.06
C LEU A 43 -6.18 6.37 -12.39
N GLY A 44 -6.60 7.64 -12.40
CA GLY A 44 -7.32 8.24 -13.50
C GLY A 44 -8.84 8.19 -13.33
N TRP A 45 -9.55 8.74 -14.30
CA TRP A 45 -11.00 8.81 -14.29
C TRP A 45 -11.59 7.41 -14.44
N THR A 46 -12.19 6.93 -13.35
CA THR A 46 -12.76 5.58 -13.26
C THR A 46 -14.27 5.69 -13.15
N THR A 47 -15.00 5.12 -14.10
CA THR A 47 -16.48 5.11 -14.09
C THR A 47 -16.97 4.42 -12.82
N GLY A 48 -17.83 5.05 -12.01
CA GLY A 48 -18.30 4.49 -10.73
C GLY A 48 -17.25 4.49 -9.59
N GLY A 49 -16.05 5.02 -9.82
CA GLY A 49 -15.07 5.34 -8.78
C GLY A 49 -14.53 4.09 -8.06
N PRO A 50 -14.40 4.11 -6.71
CA PRO A 50 -13.82 3.00 -5.96
C PRO A 50 -14.58 1.67 -6.10
N VAL A 51 -15.89 1.73 -6.37
CA VAL A 51 -16.73 0.53 -6.57
C VAL A 51 -16.23 -0.27 -7.79
N THR A 52 -15.90 0.42 -8.88
CA THR A 52 -15.36 -0.23 -10.08
C THR A 52 -13.98 -0.82 -9.87
N LEU A 53 -13.11 -0.15 -9.10
CA LEU A 53 -11.83 -0.72 -8.70
C LEU A 53 -12.02 -1.99 -7.85
N LEU A 54 -12.96 -1.98 -6.90
CA LEU A 54 -13.27 -3.18 -6.11
C LEU A 54 -13.75 -4.34 -6.99
N HIS A 55 -14.68 -4.09 -7.91
CA HIS A 55 -15.16 -5.12 -8.83
C HIS A 55 -14.03 -5.66 -9.72
N ALA A 56 -13.13 -4.80 -10.20
CA ALA A 56 -11.99 -5.22 -11.00
C ALA A 56 -11.01 -6.08 -10.19
N LEU A 57 -10.72 -5.70 -8.94
CA LEU A 57 -9.88 -6.49 -8.02
C LEU A 57 -10.51 -7.85 -7.72
N ARG A 58 -11.81 -7.89 -7.38
CA ARG A 58 -12.56 -9.14 -7.14
C ARG A 58 -12.60 -10.03 -8.39
N GLU A 59 -12.72 -9.45 -9.58
CA GLU A 59 -12.68 -10.21 -10.83
C GLU A 59 -11.27 -10.76 -11.14
N ALA A 60 -10.22 -10.00 -10.80
CA ALA A 60 -8.84 -10.42 -11.01
C ALA A 60 -8.44 -11.57 -10.06
N VAL A 61 -8.74 -11.45 -8.76
CA VAL A 61 -8.42 -12.48 -7.77
C VAL A 61 -9.45 -13.63 -7.72
N GLY A 62 -10.68 -13.39 -8.20
CA GLY A 62 -11.78 -14.37 -8.16
C GLY A 62 -12.24 -14.74 -6.75
N GLU A 63 -13.28 -15.56 -6.65
CA GLU A 63 -13.83 -16.06 -5.37
C GLU A 63 -12.79 -16.68 -4.42
N PRO A 64 -11.77 -17.45 -4.88
CA PRO A 64 -10.76 -18.01 -3.97
C PRO A 64 -9.76 -16.96 -3.44
N GLY A 65 -9.71 -15.77 -4.03
CA GLY A 65 -8.74 -14.73 -3.68
C GLY A 65 -9.15 -13.91 -2.46
N THR A 66 -8.19 -13.19 -1.88
CA THR A 66 -8.42 -12.34 -0.70
C THR A 66 -7.79 -10.96 -0.90
N LEU A 67 -8.58 -9.90 -0.69
CA LEU A 67 -8.08 -8.53 -0.68
C LEU A 67 -7.75 -8.13 0.75
N VAL A 68 -6.61 -7.47 0.95
CA VAL A 68 -6.16 -6.95 2.23
C VAL A 68 -5.83 -5.47 2.10
N VAL A 69 -6.19 -4.66 3.08
CA VAL A 69 -5.90 -3.23 3.11
C VAL A 69 -5.42 -2.80 4.50
N PRO A 70 -4.51 -1.84 4.59
CA PRO A 70 -4.21 -1.17 5.85
C PRO A 70 -5.44 -0.40 6.36
N ALA A 71 -5.80 -0.60 7.62
CA ALA A 71 -6.99 -0.03 8.26
C ALA A 71 -6.61 0.79 9.52
N PHE A 72 -5.58 1.63 9.41
CA PHE A 72 -4.95 2.25 10.58
C PHE A 72 -5.83 3.30 11.29
N THR A 73 -5.59 3.42 12.58
CA THR A 73 -6.25 4.35 13.52
C THR A 73 -5.20 4.98 14.44
N THR A 74 -4.12 5.52 13.85
CA THR A 74 -2.94 6.01 14.60
C THR A 74 -3.22 7.24 15.48
N TYR A 75 -4.43 7.80 15.40
CA TYR A 75 -4.91 8.86 16.28
C TYR A 75 -5.39 8.34 17.65
N LEU A 76 -5.58 7.02 17.83
CA LEU A 76 -5.98 6.40 19.10
C LEU A 76 -4.77 6.19 20.02
N THR A 77 -4.14 7.29 20.43
CA THR A 77 -2.93 7.30 21.27
C THR A 77 -3.06 8.31 22.41
N ASP A 78 -2.17 8.24 23.40
CA ASP A 78 -2.14 9.22 24.48
C ASP A 78 -1.95 10.64 23.92
N PRO A 79 -2.75 11.63 24.36
CA PRO A 79 -2.69 12.98 23.84
C PRO A 79 -1.34 13.68 24.05
N ALA A 80 -0.50 13.20 24.98
CA ALA A 80 0.86 13.68 25.17
C ALA A 80 1.78 13.38 23.97
N THR A 81 1.40 12.44 23.10
CA THR A 81 2.17 12.05 21.91
C THR A 81 1.70 12.75 20.63
N TRP A 82 0.65 13.57 20.70
CA TRP A 82 0.06 14.22 19.52
C TRP A 82 0.86 15.44 19.07
N VAL A 83 1.83 15.22 18.18
CA VAL A 83 2.68 16.30 17.65
C VAL A 83 2.04 17.05 16.48
N GLN A 84 1.32 16.35 15.61
CA GLN A 84 0.77 16.94 14.37
C GLN A 84 -0.49 17.80 14.63
N ARG A 85 -1.23 17.49 15.69
CA ARG A 85 -2.46 18.18 16.12
C ARG A 85 -2.51 18.18 17.65
N PRO A 86 -1.62 18.93 18.32
CA PRO A 86 -1.59 18.97 19.76
C PRO A 86 -2.86 19.63 20.31
N VAL A 87 -3.20 19.26 21.54
CA VAL A 87 -4.29 19.86 22.32
C VAL A 87 -3.74 20.38 23.65
N PRO A 88 -4.40 21.36 24.29
CA PRO A 88 -3.96 21.88 25.59
C PRO A 88 -3.73 20.76 26.62
N ARG A 89 -2.65 20.85 27.39
CA ARG A 89 -2.31 19.85 28.42
C ARG A 89 -3.42 19.66 29.46
N THR A 90 -4.18 20.72 29.71
CA THR A 90 -5.35 20.72 30.60
C THR A 90 -6.47 19.79 30.12
N TRP A 91 -6.53 19.44 28.83
CA TRP A 91 -7.53 18.53 28.28
C TRP A 91 -7.13 17.07 28.38
N TRP A 92 -5.84 16.76 28.59
CA TRP A 92 -5.34 15.40 28.57
C TRP A 92 -6.02 14.47 29.57
N PRO A 93 -6.26 14.86 30.85
CA PRO A 93 -6.97 13.99 31.79
C PRO A 93 -8.39 13.65 31.31
N ARG A 94 -9.12 14.64 30.76
CA ARG A 94 -10.48 14.42 30.26
C ARG A 94 -10.47 13.50 29.03
N ILE A 95 -9.55 13.72 28.09
CA ILE A 95 -9.39 12.87 26.90
C ILE A 95 -9.08 11.43 27.32
N ARG A 96 -8.13 11.22 28.25
CA ARG A 96 -7.81 9.87 28.74
C ARG A 96 -9.01 9.18 29.38
N ALA A 97 -9.83 9.93 30.12
CA ALA A 97 -11.03 9.39 30.77
C ALA A 97 -12.21 9.14 29.81
N SER A 98 -12.25 9.78 28.62
CA SER A 98 -13.42 9.74 27.73
C SER A 98 -13.16 9.20 26.33
N LEU A 99 -11.91 8.95 25.94
CA LEU A 99 -11.59 8.40 24.62
C LEU A 99 -12.11 6.95 24.55
N PRO A 100 -12.95 6.59 23.58
CA PRO A 100 -13.44 5.21 23.44
C PRO A 100 -12.30 4.21 23.18
N PRO A 101 -12.43 2.96 23.64
CA PRO A 101 -11.50 1.91 23.23
C PRO A 101 -11.63 1.66 21.72
N PHE A 102 -10.57 1.11 21.11
CA PHE A 102 -10.65 0.71 19.71
C PHE A 102 -11.76 -0.32 19.49
N ASP A 103 -12.59 -0.03 18.50
CA ASP A 103 -13.66 -0.90 18.02
C ASP A 103 -13.44 -1.12 16.52
N PRO A 104 -13.22 -2.37 16.07
CA PRO A 104 -12.90 -2.66 14.68
C PRO A 104 -14.03 -2.34 13.70
N ASP A 105 -15.28 -2.31 14.17
CA ASP A 105 -16.48 -2.09 13.37
C ASP A 105 -16.84 -0.61 13.31
N LEU A 106 -16.68 0.12 14.41
CA LEU A 106 -17.06 1.53 14.51
C LEU A 106 -15.96 2.51 14.09
N HIS A 107 -14.69 2.24 14.40
CA HIS A 107 -13.64 3.22 14.13
C HIS A 107 -13.27 3.23 12.63
N PRO A 108 -13.42 4.36 11.91
CA PRO A 108 -13.08 4.40 10.49
C PRO A 108 -11.57 4.32 10.27
N VAL A 109 -11.17 3.88 9.08
CA VAL A 109 -9.77 4.03 8.64
C VAL A 109 -9.41 5.52 8.64
N GLN A 110 -8.24 5.87 9.17
CA GLN A 110 -7.80 7.26 9.20
C GLN A 110 -7.73 7.85 7.77
N PRO A 111 -8.14 9.12 7.56
CA PRO A 111 -8.32 9.68 6.22
C PRO A 111 -7.07 9.66 5.32
N ARG A 112 -5.86 9.70 5.93
CA ARG A 112 -4.58 9.73 5.19
C ARG A 112 -4.28 8.47 4.38
N LEU A 113 -4.97 7.34 4.62
CA LEU A 113 -4.80 6.13 3.80
C LEU A 113 -5.65 6.14 2.52
N GLY A 114 -6.50 7.16 2.36
CA GLY A 114 -7.44 7.23 1.26
C GLY A 114 -8.76 6.52 1.56
N ARG A 115 -9.70 6.63 0.61
CA ARG A 115 -11.09 6.17 0.79
C ARG A 115 -11.28 4.67 0.49
N PHE A 116 -10.38 4.07 -0.27
CA PHE A 116 -10.52 2.68 -0.70
C PHE A 116 -10.38 1.67 0.45
N PRO A 117 -9.43 1.81 1.39
CA PRO A 117 -9.36 0.90 2.52
C PRO A 117 -10.62 0.90 3.40
N GLU A 118 -11.21 2.07 3.63
CA GLU A 118 -12.48 2.18 4.37
C GLU A 118 -13.60 1.44 3.64
N PHE A 119 -13.67 1.61 2.32
CA PHE A 119 -14.65 0.91 1.49
C PHE A 119 -14.51 -0.62 1.59
N VAL A 120 -13.29 -1.15 1.62
CA VAL A 120 -13.04 -2.59 1.79
C VAL A 120 -13.38 -3.06 3.21
N ARG A 121 -13.04 -2.26 4.24
CA ARG A 121 -13.32 -2.56 5.65
C ARG A 121 -14.81 -2.77 5.91
N THR A 122 -15.67 -1.99 5.27
CA THR A 122 -17.13 -2.02 5.49
C THR A 122 -17.88 -3.01 4.60
N LEU A 123 -17.19 -3.83 3.81
CA LEU A 123 -17.87 -4.83 2.97
C LEU A 123 -18.51 -5.93 3.85
N PRO A 124 -19.70 -6.43 3.49
CA PRO A 124 -20.24 -7.62 4.13
C PRO A 124 -19.24 -8.79 4.07
N GLY A 125 -18.96 -9.40 5.22
CA GLY A 125 -18.01 -10.49 5.36
C GLY A 125 -16.53 -10.09 5.42
N ALA A 126 -16.19 -8.79 5.31
CA ALA A 126 -14.85 -8.32 5.62
C ALA A 126 -14.55 -8.52 7.11
N ARG A 127 -13.27 -8.74 7.42
CA ARG A 127 -12.76 -8.85 8.79
C ARG A 127 -11.71 -7.80 9.04
N ARG A 128 -11.54 -7.40 10.30
CA ARG A 128 -10.47 -6.49 10.73
C ARG A 128 -9.75 -7.07 11.94
N SER A 129 -8.44 -6.96 11.96
CA SER A 129 -7.62 -7.37 13.11
C SER A 129 -7.78 -6.40 14.28
N ALA A 130 -7.56 -6.89 15.51
CA ALA A 130 -7.90 -6.18 16.74
C ALA A 130 -6.91 -5.09 17.20
N HIS A 131 -5.80 -4.86 16.47
CA HIS A 131 -4.78 -3.92 16.95
C HIS A 131 -5.24 -2.46 16.83
N PRO A 132 -5.20 -1.66 17.92
CA PRO A 132 -5.80 -0.33 17.99
C PRO A 132 -5.18 0.73 17.09
N LEU A 133 -3.91 0.57 16.69
CA LEU A 133 -3.20 1.49 15.79
C LEU A 133 -3.01 0.98 14.36
N TYR A 134 -2.55 -0.26 14.22
CA TYR A 134 -2.01 -0.81 12.97
C TYR A 134 -2.86 -1.91 12.35
N SER A 135 -4.16 -2.00 12.71
CA SER A 135 -5.05 -3.01 12.15
C SER A 135 -5.03 -3.06 10.61
N LEU A 136 -5.12 -4.28 10.08
CA LEU A 136 -5.47 -4.54 8.68
C LEU A 136 -6.93 -5.01 8.59
N ALA A 137 -7.56 -4.72 7.47
CA ALA A 137 -8.84 -5.30 7.08
C ALA A 137 -8.68 -6.20 5.86
N ALA A 138 -9.46 -7.26 5.76
CA ALA A 138 -9.40 -8.22 4.67
C ALA A 138 -10.79 -8.74 4.27
N ALA A 139 -10.97 -8.99 2.98
CA ALA A 139 -12.19 -9.56 2.41
C ALA A 139 -11.84 -10.73 1.49
N GLY A 140 -12.30 -11.93 1.84
CA GLY A 140 -12.05 -13.17 1.11
C GLY A 140 -11.76 -14.35 2.04
N PRO A 141 -11.58 -15.58 1.50
CA PRO A 141 -11.49 -16.81 2.29
C PRO A 141 -10.32 -16.83 3.30
N ALA A 142 -9.20 -16.18 2.99
CA ALA A 142 -8.04 -16.16 3.88
C ALA A 142 -8.12 -15.10 5.00
N ALA A 143 -9.13 -14.22 4.98
CA ALA A 143 -9.23 -13.08 5.90
C ALA A 143 -9.22 -13.51 7.37
N GLY A 144 -9.92 -14.59 7.72
CA GLY A 144 -9.97 -15.11 9.08
C GLY A 144 -8.58 -15.53 9.59
N ALA A 145 -7.87 -16.35 8.82
CA ALA A 145 -6.56 -16.87 9.20
C ALA A 145 -5.47 -15.77 9.23
N LEU A 146 -5.49 -14.85 8.26
CA LEU A 146 -4.50 -13.77 8.18
C LEU A 146 -4.60 -12.75 9.33
N LEU A 147 -5.80 -12.55 9.86
CA LEU A 147 -6.10 -11.53 10.86
C LEU A 147 -6.35 -12.08 12.27
N ALA A 148 -6.24 -13.40 12.46
CA ALA A 148 -6.60 -14.10 13.69
C ALA A 148 -5.80 -13.63 14.92
N ASP A 149 -4.49 -13.42 14.76
CA ASP A 149 -3.61 -12.89 15.81
C ASP A 149 -3.08 -11.51 15.42
N HIS A 150 -3.11 -10.58 16.36
CA HIS A 150 -2.52 -9.26 16.19
C HIS A 150 -2.16 -8.69 17.57
N PRO A 151 -1.01 -9.08 18.13
CA PRO A 151 -0.64 -8.72 19.49
C PRO A 151 -0.38 -7.22 19.63
N LEU A 152 -0.62 -6.70 20.84
CA LEU A 152 -0.46 -5.28 21.11
C LEU A 152 0.99 -4.79 20.95
N PRO A 153 2.04 -5.47 21.47
CA PRO A 153 3.43 -5.07 21.24
C PRO A 153 3.88 -5.41 19.83
N TYR A 154 4.71 -4.54 19.24
CA TYR A 154 5.29 -4.74 17.91
C TYR A 154 4.24 -5.08 16.84
N GLY A 155 3.22 -4.22 16.71
CA GLY A 155 2.03 -4.48 15.88
C GLY A 155 2.31 -4.65 14.38
N MET A 156 3.53 -4.35 13.90
CA MET A 156 3.94 -4.61 12.52
C MET A 156 5.10 -5.62 12.43
N GLY A 157 5.39 -6.32 13.52
CA GLY A 157 6.50 -7.27 13.64
C GLY A 157 6.16 -8.71 13.28
N GLY A 158 7.01 -9.65 13.71
CA GLY A 158 6.96 -11.07 13.32
C GLY A 158 5.69 -11.85 13.71
N ARG A 159 4.87 -11.31 14.62
CA ARG A 159 3.56 -11.87 15.01
C ARG A 159 2.36 -11.11 14.44
N SER A 160 2.59 -10.07 13.63
CA SER A 160 1.52 -9.26 13.03
C SER A 160 0.89 -9.95 11.81
N PRO A 161 -0.27 -9.46 11.35
CA PRO A 161 -0.82 -9.82 10.05
C PRO A 161 0.13 -9.59 8.86
N LEU A 162 1.09 -8.65 8.95
CA LEU A 162 2.11 -8.50 7.92
C LEU A 162 3.02 -9.73 7.83
N ALA A 163 3.40 -10.29 8.99
CA ALA A 163 4.15 -11.52 9.04
C ALA A 163 3.32 -12.72 8.55
N ALA A 164 2.00 -12.72 8.79
CA ALA A 164 1.11 -13.73 8.24
C ALA A 164 1.06 -13.67 6.70
N LEU A 165 0.97 -12.47 6.12
CA LEU A 165 1.07 -12.25 4.68
C LEU A 165 2.43 -12.72 4.12
N ALA A 166 3.53 -12.42 4.80
CA ALA A 166 4.87 -12.82 4.35
C ALA A 166 5.11 -14.35 4.36
N ARG A 167 4.27 -15.12 5.07
CA ARG A 167 4.32 -16.60 5.07
C ARG A 167 3.53 -17.22 3.92
N THR A 168 2.78 -16.43 3.17
CA THR A 168 2.03 -16.87 1.97
C THR A 168 2.66 -16.26 0.72
N ASP A 169 2.15 -16.64 -0.45
CA ASP A 169 2.53 -16.01 -1.73
C ASP A 169 1.77 -14.69 -1.96
N ALA A 170 1.50 -13.94 -0.89
CA ALA A 170 0.78 -12.67 -0.96
C ALA A 170 1.53 -11.66 -1.83
N LYS A 171 0.77 -10.84 -2.56
CA LYS A 171 1.27 -9.77 -3.42
C LYS A 171 0.94 -8.41 -2.81
N VAL A 172 1.84 -7.45 -3.00
CA VAL A 172 1.58 -6.05 -2.65
C VAL A 172 1.33 -5.28 -3.93
N LEU A 173 0.16 -4.64 -4.03
CA LEU A 173 -0.26 -3.85 -5.17
C LEU A 173 -0.25 -2.37 -4.81
N MET A 174 0.60 -1.61 -5.49
CA MET A 174 0.81 -0.17 -5.29
C MET A 174 0.17 0.62 -6.43
N ILE A 175 -1.06 1.09 -6.23
CA ILE A 175 -1.82 1.83 -7.24
C ILE A 175 -1.65 3.34 -7.03
N GLY A 176 -0.74 3.96 -7.77
CA GLY A 176 -0.62 5.43 -7.81
C GLY A 176 -0.06 6.02 -6.50
N VAL A 177 0.70 5.21 -5.77
CA VAL A 177 1.36 5.55 -4.51
C VAL A 177 2.82 5.11 -4.58
N GLY A 178 3.69 5.82 -3.87
CA GLY A 178 5.11 5.50 -3.76
C GLY A 178 5.42 4.45 -2.70
N TRP A 179 6.69 4.07 -2.63
CA TRP A 179 7.21 3.10 -1.66
C TRP A 179 7.09 3.58 -0.20
N ASP A 180 7.02 4.88 0.03
CA ASP A 180 6.71 5.50 1.33
C ASP A 180 5.32 5.10 1.87
N LYS A 181 4.47 4.48 1.05
CA LYS A 181 3.16 3.92 1.44
C LYS A 181 3.15 2.40 1.55
N CYS A 182 4.28 1.72 1.29
CA CYS A 182 4.38 0.27 1.28
C CYS A 182 4.48 -0.28 2.70
N THR A 183 3.34 -0.66 3.29
CA THR A 183 3.28 -1.05 4.71
C THR A 183 4.13 -2.28 5.04
N VAL A 184 4.33 -3.21 4.11
CA VAL A 184 5.14 -4.41 4.36
C VAL A 184 6.61 -4.09 4.66
N LEU A 185 7.11 -2.91 4.30
CA LEU A 185 8.46 -2.50 4.66
C LEU A 185 8.64 -2.33 6.18
N HIS A 186 7.57 -2.01 6.92
CA HIS A 186 7.63 -2.01 8.39
C HIS A 186 7.94 -3.40 8.96
N LEU A 187 7.50 -4.49 8.31
CA LEU A 187 7.89 -5.83 8.74
C LEU A 187 9.40 -6.03 8.58
N ALA A 188 9.99 -5.54 7.48
CA ALA A 188 11.43 -5.61 7.27
C ALA A 188 12.20 -4.86 8.36
N GLU A 189 11.72 -3.69 8.80
CA GLU A 189 12.31 -2.94 9.93
C GLU A 189 12.31 -3.77 11.24
N HIS A 190 11.24 -4.55 11.48
CA HIS A 190 11.15 -5.38 12.69
C HIS A 190 12.06 -6.60 12.63
N LEU A 191 12.16 -7.23 11.45
CA LEU A 191 12.94 -8.44 11.23
C LEU A 191 14.44 -8.18 11.09
N THR A 192 14.84 -6.95 10.75
CA THR A 192 16.23 -6.60 10.50
C THR A 192 16.81 -5.79 11.66
N PRO A 193 17.90 -6.25 12.31
CA PRO A 193 18.70 -5.39 13.17
C PRO A 193 19.45 -4.35 12.32
N TYR A 194 19.35 -3.07 12.68
CA TYR A 194 20.07 -2.00 12.02
C TYR A 194 20.57 -0.95 13.02
N PRO A 195 21.68 -0.23 12.73
CA PRO A 195 22.19 0.82 13.61
C PRO A 195 21.15 1.92 13.84
N GLY A 196 21.01 2.36 15.09
CA GLY A 196 20.05 3.42 15.43
C GLY A 196 18.60 2.97 15.53
N ARG A 197 18.31 1.66 15.43
CA ARG A 197 16.99 1.10 15.71
C ARG A 197 16.52 1.45 17.12
N ARG A 198 15.30 1.97 17.26
CA ARG A 198 14.73 2.41 18.55
C ARG A 198 13.37 1.78 18.80
N VAL A 199 13.07 1.55 20.08
CA VAL A 199 11.75 1.18 20.57
C VAL A 199 11.21 2.35 21.36
N HIS A 200 9.92 2.63 21.19
CA HIS A 200 9.18 3.62 21.96
C HIS A 200 7.96 2.96 22.60
N ARG A 201 7.75 3.25 23.88
CA ARG A 201 6.60 2.76 24.64
C ARG A 201 5.44 3.72 24.48
N MET A 202 4.41 3.28 23.76
CA MET A 202 3.17 4.02 23.54
C MET A 202 2.09 3.58 24.51
N HIS A 203 1.12 4.44 24.78
CA HIS A 203 -0.10 4.08 25.51
C HIS A 203 -1.29 4.13 24.56
N VAL A 204 -2.06 3.06 24.51
CA VAL A 204 -3.17 2.88 23.57
C VAL A 204 -4.46 2.52 24.32
N PRO A 205 -5.61 3.06 23.90
CA PRO A 205 -6.88 2.76 24.53
C PRO A 205 -7.33 1.35 24.11
N SER A 206 -7.68 0.54 25.10
CA SER A 206 -8.18 -0.82 24.91
C SER A 206 -9.44 -1.02 25.74
N ALA A 207 -10.31 -1.94 25.30
CA ALA A 207 -11.53 -2.24 26.03
C ALA A 207 -11.22 -2.94 27.36
N GLY A 208 -11.72 -2.38 28.45
CA GLY A 208 -11.80 -3.03 29.76
C GLY A 208 -12.91 -4.08 29.79
N GLN A 209 -12.90 -4.92 30.83
CA GLN A 209 -13.90 -5.99 30.99
C GLN A 209 -15.33 -5.47 31.20
N ASP A 210 -15.46 -4.24 31.72
CA ASP A 210 -16.70 -3.52 31.97
C ASP A 210 -17.09 -2.55 30.83
N GLY A 211 -16.36 -2.58 29.71
CA GLY A 211 -16.55 -1.65 28.59
C GLY A 211 -15.89 -0.28 28.79
N SER A 212 -15.19 -0.04 29.91
CA SER A 212 -14.40 1.17 30.13
C SER A 212 -13.12 1.19 29.27
N THR A 213 -12.46 2.36 29.18
CA THR A 213 -11.18 2.49 28.49
C THR A 213 -10.04 2.21 29.45
N VAL A 214 -9.24 1.19 29.14
CA VAL A 214 -7.97 0.89 29.79
C VAL A 214 -6.82 1.35 28.90
N TRP A 215 -5.93 2.17 29.43
CA TRP A 215 -4.72 2.62 28.73
C TRP A 215 -3.61 1.58 28.90
N GLN A 216 -3.38 0.80 27.85
CA GLN A 216 -2.34 -0.22 27.85
C GLN A 216 -1.05 0.34 27.29
N ALA A 217 0.04 0.11 28.02
CA ALA A 217 1.37 0.42 27.52
C ALA A 217 1.84 -0.68 26.55
N SER A 218 2.44 -0.28 25.44
CA SER A 218 2.86 -1.17 24.37
C SER A 218 4.15 -0.69 23.72
N ASP A 219 5.12 -1.58 23.62
CA ASP A 219 6.39 -1.31 22.94
C ASP A 219 6.19 -1.41 21.43
N GLN A 220 6.60 -0.36 20.72
CA GLN A 220 6.52 -0.28 19.26
C GLN A 220 7.87 0.16 18.70
N LEU A 221 8.21 -0.34 17.52
CA LEU A 221 9.38 0.14 16.82
C LEU A 221 9.15 1.59 16.36
N VAL A 222 10.15 2.44 16.55
CA VAL A 222 10.17 3.77 15.93
C VAL A 222 10.38 3.57 14.44
N LYS A 223 9.35 3.89 13.66
CA LYS A 223 9.35 3.74 12.19
C LYS A 223 10.29 4.75 11.54
N TYR A 224 11.01 4.32 10.51
CA TYR A 224 11.81 5.16 9.64
C TYR A 224 11.42 4.92 8.19
N GLU A 225 10.69 5.87 7.60
CA GLU A 225 10.19 5.77 6.22
C GLU A 225 11.11 6.51 5.22
N GLY A 226 12.20 7.11 5.69
CA GLY A 226 13.05 8.05 4.92
C GLY A 226 13.82 7.41 3.76
N ASP A 227 14.08 6.10 3.83
CA ASP A 227 14.80 5.33 2.81
C ASP A 227 13.92 4.36 2.04
N TYR A 228 12.59 4.37 2.26
CA TYR A 228 11.67 3.43 1.61
C TYR A 228 11.71 3.53 0.08
N ALA A 229 11.88 4.75 -0.46
CA ALA A 229 12.06 4.96 -1.88
C ALA A 229 13.32 4.26 -2.42
N HIS A 230 14.42 4.28 -1.66
CA HIS A 230 15.66 3.62 -2.02
C HIS A 230 15.52 2.10 -1.95
N ILE A 231 14.98 1.57 -0.84
CA ILE A 231 14.73 0.13 -0.65
C ILE A 231 13.83 -0.41 -1.77
N GLY A 232 12.75 0.31 -2.09
CA GLY A 232 11.83 -0.03 -3.15
C GLY A 232 12.47 -0.03 -4.55
N ALA A 233 13.32 0.97 -4.84
CA ALA A 233 14.06 1.02 -6.09
C ALA A 233 15.04 -0.15 -6.23
N GLU A 234 15.68 -0.57 -5.14
CA GLU A 234 16.53 -1.76 -5.15
C GLU A 234 15.71 -3.04 -5.35
N ALA A 235 14.58 -3.19 -4.66
CA ALA A 235 13.66 -4.30 -4.87
C ALA A 235 13.20 -4.41 -6.33
N ALA A 236 12.97 -3.28 -7.01
CA ALA A 236 12.60 -3.28 -8.43
C ALA A 236 13.69 -3.86 -9.35
N ARG A 237 14.97 -3.79 -8.98
CA ARG A 237 16.08 -4.37 -9.75
C ARG A 237 16.21 -5.88 -9.59
N THR A 238 15.62 -6.45 -8.55
CA THR A 238 15.71 -7.89 -8.23
C THR A 238 14.78 -8.77 -9.07
N GLY A 239 13.92 -8.16 -9.91
CA GLY A 239 12.88 -8.86 -10.66
C GLY A 239 11.63 -9.22 -9.84
N LEU A 240 11.60 -8.88 -8.55
CA LEU A 240 10.44 -9.09 -7.66
C LEU A 240 9.29 -8.10 -7.93
N VAL A 241 9.54 -7.03 -8.69
CA VAL A 241 8.56 -5.97 -8.96
C VAL A 241 8.18 -5.97 -10.43
N ARG A 242 6.88 -5.95 -10.71
CA ARG A 242 6.32 -5.71 -12.05
C ARG A 242 5.70 -4.33 -12.10
N GLU A 243 6.16 -3.49 -13.03
CA GLU A 243 5.58 -2.16 -13.27
C GLU A 243 4.71 -2.14 -14.53
N GLY A 244 3.61 -1.38 -14.50
CA GLY A 244 2.73 -1.21 -15.65
C GLY A 244 1.53 -0.31 -15.37
N ALA A 245 0.71 -0.09 -16.40
CA ALA A 245 -0.54 0.65 -16.27
C ALA A 245 -1.63 -0.25 -15.64
N ALA A 246 -2.30 0.24 -14.59
CA ALA A 246 -3.41 -0.47 -13.96
C ALA A 246 -4.70 -0.44 -14.81
N GLY A 247 -4.85 0.54 -15.69
CA GLY A 247 -5.94 0.63 -16.66
C GLY A 247 -5.45 0.51 -18.10
N ARG A 248 -6.12 -0.31 -18.91
CA ARG A 248 -5.90 -0.39 -20.36
C ARG A 248 -7.11 0.15 -21.10
N ARG A 249 -6.98 1.25 -21.85
CA ARG A 249 -8.08 1.72 -22.71
C ARG A 249 -8.34 0.69 -23.81
N ARG A 250 -9.58 0.24 -23.94
CA ARG A 250 -10.05 -0.33 -25.21
C ARG A 250 -10.34 0.82 -26.16
N SER A 251 -9.70 0.82 -27.33
CA SER A 251 -10.25 1.57 -28.46
C SER A 251 -11.65 1.02 -28.73
N PRO A 252 -12.69 1.86 -28.88
CA PRO A 252 -14.00 1.37 -29.27
C PRO A 252 -13.84 0.66 -30.61
N ALA A 253 -14.09 -0.65 -30.63
CA ALA A 253 -14.26 -1.38 -31.87
C ALA A 253 -15.57 -0.89 -32.47
N VAL A 254 -15.50 0.12 -33.36
CA VAL A 254 -16.63 0.45 -34.22
C VAL A 254 -16.85 -0.79 -35.09
N PRO A 255 -17.99 -1.49 -34.98
CA PRO A 255 -18.31 -2.52 -35.95
C PRO A 255 -18.41 -1.80 -37.29
N ARG A 256 -17.46 -2.04 -38.21
CA ARG A 256 -17.69 -1.71 -39.60
C ARG A 256 -18.89 -2.55 -40.02
N ARG A 257 -20.09 -1.96 -40.00
CA ARG A 257 -21.23 -2.48 -40.77
C ARG A 257 -20.68 -2.65 -42.18
N ARG A 258 -20.51 -3.89 -42.62
CA ARG A 258 -20.39 -4.21 -44.04
C ARG A 258 -21.67 -3.70 -44.67
N THR A 259 -21.62 -2.55 -45.31
CA THR A 259 -22.64 -2.13 -46.26
C THR A 259 -22.57 -3.09 -47.42
N ARG A 260 -23.36 -4.17 -47.36
CA ARG A 260 -23.79 -4.91 -48.56
C ARG A 260 -25.01 -4.17 -49.09
N GLY A 261 -24.85 -3.48 -50.20
CA GLY A 261 -25.93 -2.85 -50.97
C GLY A 261 -25.34 -2.38 -52.31
N PRO A 262 -26.02 -2.63 -53.44
CA PRO A 262 -25.46 -2.47 -54.78
C PRO A 262 -25.29 -0.98 -55.12
N GLY A 263 -24.19 -0.66 -55.80
CA GLY A 263 -23.93 0.70 -56.24
C GLY A 263 -24.91 1.14 -57.34
N PRO A 264 -25.24 2.43 -57.42
CA PRO A 264 -25.61 3.04 -58.68
C PRO A 264 -24.34 3.55 -59.37
N ARG A 265 -24.18 3.16 -60.63
CA ARG A 265 -23.33 3.89 -61.58
C ARG A 265 -23.98 5.23 -61.83
N LEU A 266 -23.23 6.33 -61.77
CA LEU A 266 -23.43 7.48 -62.64
C LEU A 266 -22.07 8.13 -62.91
N ASP A 267 -21.81 8.28 -64.20
CA ASP A 267 -20.68 8.91 -64.86
C ASP A 267 -20.65 10.43 -64.61
N GLY A 268 -19.48 11.06 -64.78
CA GLY A 268 -19.40 12.50 -65.04
C GLY A 268 -18.26 13.25 -64.35
N GLU A 269 -17.21 13.50 -65.13
CA GLU A 269 -16.35 14.70 -65.17
C GLU A 269 -15.66 15.25 -63.90
N ALA A 270 -14.33 15.34 -64.01
CA ALA A 270 -13.49 16.27 -63.23
C ALA A 270 -13.56 17.69 -63.84
N PRO A 271 -13.20 18.74 -63.08
CA PRO A 271 -11.82 19.20 -63.20
C PRO A 271 -11.16 19.74 -61.91
N GLY A 272 -9.86 19.47 -61.79
CA GLY A 272 -8.83 20.49 -61.52
C GLY A 272 -8.55 20.96 -60.08
N PRO A 273 -7.32 21.39 -59.77
CA PRO A 273 -6.69 21.14 -58.47
C PRO A 273 -6.40 22.41 -57.66
N GLU A 274 -6.44 22.33 -56.33
CA GLU A 274 -5.65 23.23 -55.49
C GLU A 274 -4.89 22.48 -54.38
N ARG A 275 -3.66 22.95 -54.19
CA ARG A 275 -2.56 22.42 -53.40
C ARG A 275 -2.65 22.87 -51.93
N LEU A 276 -1.74 22.27 -51.14
CA LEU A 276 -1.20 22.66 -49.83
C LEU A 276 -1.92 21.97 -48.66
N GLY A 277 -1.27 21.19 -47.79
CA GLY A 277 0.14 20.93 -47.59
C GLY A 277 0.37 19.64 -46.80
N ARG A 278 1.55 19.06 -47.01
CA ARG A 278 2.08 17.88 -46.33
C ARG A 278 2.61 18.21 -44.93
N GLY A 279 2.60 17.21 -44.07
CA GLY A 279 3.56 17.00 -42.98
C GLY A 279 3.09 17.55 -41.63
N ALA A 280 3.19 16.86 -40.52
CA ALA A 280 4.03 15.71 -40.20
C ALA A 280 3.42 14.87 -39.08
N GLU A 281 3.70 13.57 -39.15
CA GLU A 281 3.67 12.65 -38.02
C GLU A 281 4.37 13.26 -36.81
N HIS A 282 3.77 13.11 -35.63
CA HIS A 282 4.54 12.94 -34.40
C HIS A 282 3.87 11.87 -33.53
N ASP A 283 4.45 10.69 -33.60
CA ASP A 283 4.39 9.63 -32.60
C ASP A 283 4.68 10.24 -31.21
N ARG A 284 3.69 10.20 -30.31
CA ARG A 284 3.89 10.48 -28.89
C ARG A 284 3.26 9.38 -28.07
N ARG A 285 4.13 8.43 -27.69
CA ARG A 285 3.94 7.43 -26.64
C ARG A 285 3.35 8.09 -25.39
N THR A 286 2.11 7.73 -25.07
CA THR A 286 1.46 8.08 -23.80
C THR A 286 2.05 7.21 -22.69
N ARG A 287 2.94 7.78 -21.86
CA ARG A 287 3.35 7.17 -20.58
C ARG A 287 2.28 7.50 -19.55
N GLY A 288 1.35 6.56 -19.32
CA GLY A 288 0.43 6.62 -18.18
C GLY A 288 1.15 6.45 -16.83
N PRO A 289 0.46 6.67 -15.70
CA PRO A 289 1.02 6.50 -14.37
C PRO A 289 1.56 5.08 -14.16
N ARG A 290 2.73 4.96 -13.53
CA ARG A 290 3.38 3.68 -13.26
C ARG A 290 2.81 3.08 -11.96
N HIS A 291 2.33 1.85 -12.03
CA HIS A 291 1.84 1.08 -10.89
C HIS A 291 2.70 -0.18 -10.74
N GLY A 292 3.05 -0.54 -9.50
CA GLY A 292 3.95 -1.67 -9.20
C GLY A 292 3.24 -2.80 -8.44
N ALA A 293 3.54 -4.05 -8.77
CA ALA A 293 3.17 -5.23 -8.00
C ALA A 293 4.44 -5.97 -7.54
N VAL A 294 4.55 -6.28 -6.24
CA VAL A 294 5.70 -6.99 -5.66
C VAL A 294 5.31 -8.42 -5.30
N THR A 295 6.10 -9.41 -5.72
CA THR A 295 5.93 -10.83 -5.37
C THR A 295 6.95 -11.27 -4.31
N GLY A 296 6.51 -11.96 -3.26
CA GLY A 296 7.40 -12.67 -2.33
C GLY A 296 7.92 -13.96 -2.98
N GLY A 297 9.24 -14.08 -3.15
CA GLY A 297 9.88 -15.29 -3.66
C GLY A 297 10.34 -16.18 -2.51
N ARG A 298 9.88 -17.44 -2.48
CA ARG A 298 10.56 -18.52 -1.77
C ARG A 298 11.92 -18.76 -2.42
N ARG A 299 12.99 -18.84 -1.62
CA ARG A 299 14.22 -19.52 -2.03
C ARG A 299 14.30 -20.86 -1.31
N ASP A 300 14.44 -21.91 -2.11
CA ASP A 300 14.77 -23.26 -1.67
C ASP A 300 16.04 -23.27 -0.85
N GLY A 301 16.02 -24.10 0.19
CA GLY A 301 17.08 -24.22 1.18
C GLY A 301 18.38 -24.74 0.57
N ARG A 302 19.48 -24.02 0.86
CA ARG A 302 20.79 -24.63 1.07
C ARG A 302 21.41 -24.06 2.34
N ARG A 303 21.79 -24.96 3.24
CA ARG A 303 22.54 -24.69 4.47
C ARG A 303 23.88 -24.04 4.11
N LEU A 304 24.26 -23.00 4.83
CA LEU A 304 25.65 -22.53 4.91
C LEU A 304 26.08 -22.61 6.38
N HIS A 305 27.12 -23.40 6.64
CA HIS A 305 27.81 -23.47 7.94
C HIS A 305 28.83 -22.32 8.07
N PRO A 306 29.19 -21.92 9.31
CA PRO A 306 29.89 -20.67 9.57
C PRO A 306 31.41 -20.82 9.41
N GLY A 307 32.05 -19.78 8.90
CA GLY A 307 33.51 -19.66 8.85
C GLY A 307 33.89 -18.20 8.70
N GLU A 308 34.18 -17.55 9.83
CA GLU A 308 34.98 -16.32 9.87
C GLU A 308 36.45 -16.73 10.13
N PRO A 309 37.44 -15.89 9.75
CA PRO A 309 37.90 -14.93 10.75
C PRO A 309 38.20 -13.51 10.20
N LEU A 310 37.77 -12.53 11.00
CA LEU A 310 38.46 -11.29 11.42
C LEU A 310 39.75 -10.86 10.66
N GLY A 311 39.73 -9.63 10.12
CA GLY A 311 40.93 -8.92 9.65
C GLY A 311 40.70 -7.44 9.31
N ARG A 312 40.84 -6.57 10.32
CA ARG A 312 40.82 -5.07 10.33
C ARG A 312 42.06 -4.45 9.63
N PRO A 313 42.21 -3.11 9.39
CA PRO A 313 41.80 -2.05 10.32
C PRO A 313 41.30 -0.68 9.79
N LEU A 314 40.56 -0.05 10.71
CA LEU A 314 40.20 1.37 10.79
C LEU A 314 41.44 2.29 10.85
N ARG A 315 41.38 3.43 10.15
CA ARG A 315 42.31 4.54 10.31
C ARG A 315 41.80 5.53 11.39
N GLN A 316 42.55 5.55 12.49
CA GLN A 316 42.97 6.68 13.33
C GLN A 316 41.96 7.77 13.75
N ALA A 317 41.64 7.80 15.04
CA ALA A 317 41.27 8.99 15.82
C ALA A 317 42.46 9.42 16.72
N PRO A 318 42.61 10.71 17.09
CA PRO A 318 43.82 11.22 17.74
C PRO A 318 43.89 10.91 19.25
N LYS A 319 45.14 10.88 19.73
CA LYS A 319 45.57 10.56 21.10
C LYS A 319 45.23 11.71 22.07
N CYS A 320 44.52 11.41 23.16
CA CYS A 320 44.60 12.18 24.40
C CYS A 320 45.47 11.40 25.41
N ARG A 321 46.59 12.01 25.82
CA ARG A 321 47.42 11.58 26.96
C ARG A 321 46.87 12.25 28.23
N GLY A 322 46.90 11.53 29.35
CA GLY A 322 46.71 12.11 30.68
C GLY A 322 46.21 11.11 31.71
N MET A 323 47.12 10.27 32.22
CA MET A 323 46.93 9.51 33.46
C MET A 323 47.01 10.46 34.66
N THR A 324 46.21 10.21 35.71
CA THR A 324 46.69 10.02 37.10
C THR A 324 45.59 9.40 37.96
N GLN A 325 46.03 8.46 38.80
CA GLN A 325 45.26 7.68 39.77
C GLN A 325 44.96 8.46 41.07
N GLY A 326 43.95 8.00 41.80
CA GLY A 326 43.64 8.33 43.20
C GLY A 326 42.17 7.94 43.42
N GLY A 327 41.82 6.84 44.08
CA GLY A 327 42.13 6.51 45.46
C GLY A 327 40.78 6.46 46.19
N VAL A 328 40.26 5.26 46.44
CA VAL A 328 39.01 5.02 47.18
C VAL A 328 39.31 4.98 48.67
N PRO A 329 38.46 5.56 49.54
CA PRO A 329 38.36 5.12 50.92
C PRO A 329 37.00 4.47 51.22
N ALA A 330 37.05 3.68 52.29
CA ALA A 330 36.09 2.72 52.85
C ALA A 330 34.63 3.18 52.98
#